data_AF-A0A2J6QNC7-F1
#
_entry.id   AF-A0A2J6QNC7-F1
#
_cell.length_a   1.000
_cell.length_b   1.000
_cell.length_c   1.000
_cell.angle_alpha   90.00
_cell.angle_beta   90.00
_cell.angle_gamma   90.00
#
_symmetry.space_group_name_H-M   'P 1'
#
loop_
_entity.id
_entity.type
_entity.pdbx_description
1 polymer ?
#
loop_
_entity_poly.entity_id
_entity_poly.type
_entity_poly.pdbx_seq_one_letter_code
_entity_poly.pdbx_strand_id
1 'polypeptide(L)'
;MPTYWNLRQILDVNPEQERNCVGFAPSKGRRCRNIINRFDLPAASQLLDQMDRSKQLIDAIDDLKELAALLLCKGVHNNLSRPEYSQVKKVSNKWKVLVKEEDQRLKEHEQREAERRRRRKLREELAKIKSNATEVKAGLEEEQLDIVSHSMIARHQIH
;
A
#
# COMPACT_ATOMS: atom_id res chain seq x y z
N MET A 1 -10.18 17.82 1.43
CA MET A 1 -9.52 17.15 2.58
C MET A 1 -8.68 16.00 2.02
N PRO A 2 -7.51 15.66 2.58
CA PRO A 2 -6.73 14.53 2.08
C PRO A 2 -7.54 13.25 2.27
N THR A 3 -7.89 12.58 1.16
CA THR A 3 -8.41 11.21 1.17
C THR A 3 -7.20 10.29 1.22
N TYR A 4 -7.11 9.39 2.21
CA TYR A 4 -5.91 8.57 2.39
C TYR A 4 -5.80 7.46 1.36
N TRP A 5 -6.94 6.90 0.91
CA TRP A 5 -6.94 5.71 0.04
C TRP A 5 -7.45 5.94 -1.39
N ASN A 6 -8.29 6.95 -1.60
CA ASN A 6 -8.93 7.24 -2.90
C ASN A 6 -9.78 6.07 -3.41
N LEU A 7 -10.72 5.59 -2.59
CA LEU A 7 -11.61 4.47 -2.90
C LEU A 7 -12.45 4.70 -4.15
N ARG A 8 -12.75 5.96 -4.51
CA ARG A 8 -13.41 6.30 -5.78
C ARG A 8 -12.64 5.75 -6.98
N GLN A 9 -11.31 5.87 -6.97
CA GLN A 9 -10.44 5.32 -8.01
C GLN A 9 -10.33 3.80 -7.91
N ILE A 10 -10.15 3.25 -6.71
CA ILE A 10 -10.00 1.79 -6.51
C ILE A 10 -11.26 1.04 -6.97
N LEU A 11 -12.44 1.60 -6.67
CA LEU A 11 -13.73 0.95 -6.92
C LEU A 11 -14.36 1.33 -8.28
N ASP A 12 -13.77 2.30 -8.99
CA ASP A 12 -14.30 2.91 -10.22
C ASP A 12 -15.74 3.44 -10.06
N VAL A 13 -15.91 4.28 -9.03
CA VAL A 13 -17.19 4.93 -8.72
C VAL A 13 -17.02 6.38 -8.34
N ASN A 14 -17.92 7.23 -8.83
CA ASN A 14 -18.00 8.62 -8.42
C ASN A 14 -19.47 9.08 -8.34
N PRO A 15 -20.12 9.02 -7.17
CA PRO A 15 -21.54 9.34 -7.04
C PRO A 15 -21.87 10.81 -7.40
N GLU A 16 -20.90 11.73 -7.35
CA GLU A 16 -21.13 13.13 -7.74
C GLU A 16 -21.22 13.32 -9.26
N GLN A 17 -20.55 12.46 -10.02
CA GLN A 17 -20.44 12.58 -11.48
C GLN A 17 -21.25 11.50 -12.23
N GLU A 18 -21.33 10.29 -11.69
CA GLU A 18 -22.00 9.16 -12.29
C GLU A 18 -23.25 8.75 -11.49
N ARG A 19 -24.42 8.83 -12.13
CA ARG A 19 -25.71 8.47 -11.52
C ARG A 19 -26.22 7.09 -11.93
N ASN A 20 -25.41 6.34 -12.68
CA ASN A 20 -25.78 5.02 -13.16
C ASN A 20 -25.54 3.95 -12.10
N CYS A 21 -26.39 2.94 -12.12
CA CYS A 21 -26.28 1.77 -11.27
C CYS A 21 -24.95 1.02 -11.51
N VAL A 22 -24.26 0.65 -10.43
CA VAL A 22 -23.01 -0.15 -10.48
C VAL A 22 -23.26 -1.63 -10.83
N GLY A 23 -24.52 -2.05 -10.86
CA GLY A 23 -24.92 -3.41 -11.17
C GLY A 23 -24.67 -3.78 -12.63
N PHE A 24 -24.60 -5.08 -12.91
CA PHE A 24 -24.41 -5.62 -14.25
C PHE A 24 -25.74 -6.12 -14.80
N ALA A 25 -26.09 -5.74 -16.04
CA ALA A 25 -27.27 -6.21 -16.74
C ALA A 25 -26.89 -7.38 -17.67
N PRO A 26 -27.13 -8.66 -17.28
CA PRO A 26 -26.63 -9.81 -18.04
C PRO A 26 -27.23 -9.88 -19.44
N SER A 27 -28.53 -9.56 -19.57
CA SER A 27 -29.24 -9.53 -20.85
C SER A 27 -28.70 -8.52 -21.86
N LYS A 28 -27.86 -7.58 -21.42
CA LYS A 28 -27.24 -6.55 -22.26
C LYS A 28 -25.71 -6.65 -22.28
N GLY A 29 -25.12 -7.59 -21.54
CA GLY A 29 -23.67 -7.79 -21.47
C GLY A 29 -22.86 -6.59 -20.97
N ARG A 30 -23.47 -5.67 -20.21
CA ARG A 30 -22.85 -4.39 -19.81
C ARG A 30 -23.30 -3.92 -18.43
N ARG A 31 -22.62 -2.91 -17.89
CA ARG A 31 -23.06 -2.16 -16.70
C ARG A 31 -24.46 -1.58 -16.93
N CYS A 32 -25.27 -1.62 -15.88
CA CYS A 32 -26.61 -1.08 -15.85
C CYS A 32 -26.57 0.43 -16.15
N ARG A 33 -27.55 0.92 -16.91
CA ARG A 33 -27.73 2.37 -17.17
C ARG A 33 -28.93 2.96 -16.44
N ASN A 34 -29.57 2.17 -15.57
CA ASN A 34 -30.66 2.69 -14.76
C ASN A 34 -30.07 3.66 -13.74
N ILE A 35 -30.78 4.76 -13.54
CA ILE A 35 -30.39 5.78 -12.56
C ILE A 35 -30.60 5.23 -11.15
N ILE A 36 -29.67 5.54 -10.27
CA ILE A 36 -29.79 5.22 -8.84
C ILE A 36 -30.71 6.24 -8.15
N ASN A 37 -31.14 5.93 -6.94
CA ASN A 37 -31.96 6.88 -6.19
C ASN A 37 -31.16 8.16 -5.91
N ARG A 38 -31.67 9.33 -6.31
CA ARG A 38 -30.99 10.62 -6.11
C ARG A 38 -30.72 10.90 -4.63
N PHE A 39 -31.57 10.40 -3.74
CA PHE A 39 -31.43 10.58 -2.29
C PHE A 39 -30.32 9.71 -1.69
N ASP A 40 -29.89 8.65 -2.40
CA ASP A 40 -28.80 7.77 -1.96
C ASP A 40 -27.43 8.36 -2.34
N LEU A 41 -27.37 9.30 -3.30
CA LEU A 41 -26.12 9.88 -3.80
C LEU A 41 -25.31 10.60 -2.70
N PRO A 42 -25.89 11.50 -1.89
CA PRO A 42 -25.13 12.18 -0.83
C PRO A 42 -24.62 11.21 0.22
N ALA A 43 -25.44 10.21 0.59
CA ALA A 43 -25.04 9.17 1.53
C ALA A 43 -23.89 8.32 0.98
N ALA A 44 -23.92 7.95 -0.30
CA ALA A 44 -22.84 7.19 -0.94
C ALA A 44 -21.53 7.99 -1.01
N SER A 45 -21.59 9.29 -1.37
CA SER A 45 -20.41 10.17 -1.35
C SER A 45 -19.84 10.30 0.07
N GLN A 46 -20.71 10.55 1.06
CA GLN A 46 -20.28 10.68 2.45
C GLN A 46 -19.66 9.40 2.99
N LEU A 47 -20.23 8.24 2.65
CA LEU A 47 -19.71 6.94 3.06
C LEU A 47 -18.32 6.69 2.45
N LEU A 48 -18.12 6.99 1.16
CA LEU A 48 -16.79 6.93 0.53
C LEU A 48 -15.78 7.83 1.24
N ASP A 49 -16.16 9.06 1.57
CA ASP A 49 -15.30 10.01 2.27
C ASP A 49 -14.95 9.55 3.69
N GLN A 50 -15.83 8.79 4.36
CA GLN A 50 -15.58 8.17 5.66
C GLN A 50 -14.64 6.97 5.54
N MET A 51 -14.91 6.08 4.59
CA MET A 51 -14.06 4.92 4.30
C MET A 51 -12.64 5.34 3.92
N ASP A 52 -12.48 6.44 3.19
CA ASP A 52 -11.18 7.02 2.83
C ASP A 52 -10.37 7.54 4.03
N ARG A 53 -10.97 7.62 5.22
CA ARG A 53 -10.31 8.03 6.47
C ARG A 53 -9.99 6.84 7.39
N SER A 54 -10.28 5.61 6.96
CA SER A 54 -9.94 4.41 7.72
C SER A 54 -8.43 4.34 7.97
N LYS A 55 -8.02 3.83 9.14
CA LYS A 55 -6.61 3.72 9.51
C LYS A 55 -5.84 2.76 8.60
N GLN A 56 -6.49 1.68 8.19
CA GLN A 56 -6.00 0.75 7.19
C GLN A 56 -7.03 0.63 6.06
N LEU A 57 -6.55 0.45 4.82
CA LEU A 57 -7.43 0.25 3.67
C LEU A 57 -8.33 -0.98 3.85
N ILE A 58 -7.82 -2.04 4.49
CA ILE A 58 -8.58 -3.28 4.72
C ILE A 58 -9.84 -3.06 5.59
N ASP A 59 -9.83 -2.07 6.48
CA ASP A 59 -10.94 -1.76 7.38
C ASP A 59 -12.16 -1.22 6.60
N ALA A 60 -11.93 -0.60 5.44
CA ALA A 60 -12.99 -0.08 4.57
C ALA A 60 -13.88 -1.19 3.97
N ILE A 61 -13.51 -2.47 4.10
CA ILE A 61 -14.27 -3.60 3.56
C ILE A 61 -15.66 -3.73 4.18
N ASP A 62 -15.79 -3.36 5.46
CA ASP A 62 -17.02 -3.58 6.22
C ASP A 62 -18.19 -2.73 5.66
N ASP A 63 -17.88 -1.54 5.14
CA ASP A 63 -18.85 -0.60 4.59
C ASP A 63 -19.20 -0.87 3.10
N LEU A 64 -18.44 -1.73 2.40
CA LEU A 64 -18.64 -1.99 0.97
C LEU A 64 -20.04 -2.53 0.64
N LYS A 65 -20.64 -3.27 1.57
CA LYS A 65 -21.99 -3.81 1.39
C LYS A 65 -23.03 -2.69 1.41
N GLU A 66 -22.89 -1.74 2.32
CA GLU A 66 -23.77 -0.57 2.42
C GLU A 66 -23.59 0.34 1.21
N LEU A 67 -22.34 0.62 0.84
CA LEU A 67 -22.02 1.39 -0.36
C LEU A 67 -22.64 0.76 -1.63
N ALA A 68 -22.55 -0.56 -1.78
CA ALA A 68 -23.15 -1.27 -2.91
C ALA A 68 -24.69 -1.12 -2.91
N ALA A 69 -25.33 -1.16 -1.75
CA ALA A 69 -26.78 -0.99 -1.64
C ALA A 69 -27.25 0.40 -2.07
N LEU A 70 -26.48 1.45 -1.77
CA LEU A 70 -26.73 2.83 -2.18
C LEU A 70 -26.53 3.05 -3.69
N LEU A 71 -25.53 2.38 -4.27
CA LEU A 71 -25.15 2.55 -5.69
C LEU A 71 -25.86 1.61 -6.67
N LEU A 72 -26.80 0.80 -6.18
CA LEU A 72 -27.63 -0.07 -7.01
C LEU A 72 -29.04 0.51 -7.21
N CYS A 73 -29.55 0.43 -8.44
CA CYS A 73 -30.90 0.88 -8.76
C CYS A 73 -31.96 0.05 -8.03
N LYS A 74 -32.94 0.72 -7.43
CA LYS A 74 -33.99 0.07 -6.64
C LYS A 74 -35.04 -0.67 -7.48
N GLY A 75 -35.12 -0.37 -8.77
CA GLY A 75 -36.07 -1.05 -9.66
C GLY A 75 -35.67 -2.48 -10.01
N VAL A 76 -34.35 -2.75 -10.11
CA VAL A 76 -33.84 -4.02 -10.65
C VAL A 76 -32.78 -4.65 -9.75
N HIS A 77 -31.68 -3.96 -9.49
CA HIS A 77 -30.50 -4.58 -8.87
C HIS A 77 -30.41 -4.45 -7.34
N ASN A 78 -31.33 -3.71 -6.71
CA ASN A 78 -31.54 -3.69 -5.27
C ASN A 78 -33.02 -3.42 -4.94
N ASN A 79 -33.90 -4.27 -5.45
CA ASN A 79 -35.35 -4.14 -5.30
C ASN A 79 -35.84 -4.90 -4.06
N LEU A 80 -36.53 -4.19 -3.15
CA LEU A 80 -37.09 -4.77 -1.92
C LEU A 80 -38.21 -5.79 -2.19
N SER A 81 -38.97 -5.62 -3.27
CA SER A 81 -40.01 -6.56 -3.68
C SER A 81 -39.46 -7.81 -4.38
N ARG A 82 -38.17 -7.80 -4.75
CA ARG A 82 -37.49 -8.86 -5.51
C ARG A 82 -36.03 -9.04 -5.02
N PRO A 83 -35.82 -9.35 -3.74
CA PRO A 83 -34.50 -9.40 -3.12
C PRO A 83 -33.57 -10.46 -3.72
N GLU A 84 -34.12 -11.52 -4.31
CA GLU A 84 -33.39 -12.59 -4.99
C GLU A 84 -32.60 -12.11 -6.22
N TYR A 85 -32.99 -10.97 -6.81
CA TYR A 85 -32.28 -10.32 -7.91
C TYR A 85 -31.27 -9.26 -7.44
N SER A 86 -31.16 -9.05 -6.12
CA SER A 86 -30.23 -8.07 -5.55
C SER A 86 -28.79 -8.43 -5.88
N GLN A 87 -28.06 -7.46 -6.40
CA GLN A 87 -26.64 -7.61 -6.74
C GLN A 87 -25.71 -7.06 -5.65
N VAL A 88 -26.24 -6.64 -4.49
CA VAL A 88 -25.45 -6.06 -3.39
C VAL A 88 -24.26 -6.93 -3.03
N LYS A 89 -24.51 -8.22 -2.74
CA LYS A 89 -23.44 -9.18 -2.37
C LYS A 89 -22.43 -9.37 -3.50
N LYS A 90 -22.89 -9.40 -4.75
CA LYS A 90 -22.02 -9.60 -5.92
C LYS A 90 -21.07 -8.41 -6.10
N VAL A 91 -21.60 -7.18 -6.03
CA VAL A 91 -20.83 -5.95 -6.15
C VAL A 91 -19.88 -5.78 -4.97
N SER A 92 -20.36 -5.97 -3.73
CA SER A 92 -19.52 -5.84 -2.54
C SER A 92 -18.37 -6.86 -2.54
N ASN A 93 -18.61 -8.10 -3.00
CA ASN A 93 -17.55 -9.10 -3.12
C ASN A 93 -16.53 -8.73 -4.19
N LYS A 94 -16.97 -8.20 -5.34
CA LYS A 94 -16.06 -7.70 -6.38
C LYS A 94 -15.16 -6.60 -5.81
N TRP A 95 -15.73 -5.62 -5.14
CA TRP A 95 -14.98 -4.53 -4.53
C TRP A 95 -14.05 -5.00 -3.40
N LYS A 96 -14.48 -5.99 -2.61
CA LYS A 96 -13.64 -6.60 -1.58
C LYS A 96 -12.35 -7.21 -2.17
N VAL A 97 -12.42 -7.80 -3.36
CA VAL A 97 -11.23 -8.29 -4.07
C VAL A 97 -10.32 -7.11 -4.45
N LEU A 98 -10.86 -6.06 -5.08
CA LEU A 98 -10.08 -4.89 -5.48
C LEU A 98 -9.37 -4.21 -4.30
N VAL A 99 -10.07 -4.02 -3.18
CA VAL A 99 -9.52 -3.41 -1.96
C VAL A 99 -8.39 -4.28 -1.38
N LYS A 100 -8.54 -5.61 -1.38
CA LYS A 100 -7.50 -6.53 -0.92
C LYS A 100 -6.27 -6.54 -1.81
N GLU A 101 -6.47 -6.52 -3.12
CA GLU A 101 -5.37 -6.46 -4.10
C GLU A 101 -4.58 -5.16 -3.93
N GLU A 102 -5.28 -4.04 -3.75
CA GLU A 102 -4.65 -2.75 -3.52
C GLU A 102 -3.91 -2.68 -2.18
N ASP A 103 -4.52 -3.16 -1.10
CA ASP A 103 -3.88 -3.25 0.23
C ASP A 103 -2.59 -4.10 0.18
N GLN A 104 -2.62 -5.23 -0.52
CA GLN A 104 -1.45 -6.08 -0.72
C GLN A 104 -0.37 -5.35 -1.52
N ARG A 105 -0.74 -4.67 -2.60
CA ARG A 105 0.20 -3.87 -3.43
C ARG A 105 0.91 -2.80 -2.61
N LEU A 106 0.17 -2.10 -1.75
CA LEU A 106 0.72 -1.07 -0.86
C LEU A 106 1.70 -1.65 0.16
N LYS A 107 1.34 -2.79 0.79
CA LYS A 107 2.22 -3.50 1.74
C LYS A 107 3.52 -3.97 1.09
N GLU A 108 3.45 -4.52 -0.12
CA GLU A 108 4.64 -4.94 -0.86
C GLU A 108 5.54 -3.76 -1.22
N HIS A 109 4.95 -2.63 -1.64
CA HIS A 109 5.69 -1.43 -1.94
C HIS A 109 6.42 -0.89 -0.70
N GLU A 110 5.73 -0.83 0.45
CA GLU A 110 6.32 -0.42 1.72
C GLU A 110 7.47 -1.35 2.15
N GLN A 111 7.29 -2.66 2.02
CA GLN A 111 8.33 -3.66 2.32
C GLN A 111 9.56 -3.47 1.44
N ARG A 112 9.38 -3.27 0.12
CA ARG A 112 10.49 -3.04 -0.81
C ARG A 112 11.25 -1.76 -0.47
N GLU A 113 10.55 -0.68 -0.13
CA GLU A 113 11.18 0.57 0.28
C GLU A 113 11.90 0.45 1.63
N ALA A 114 11.33 -0.27 2.59
CA ALA A 114 11.96 -0.56 3.86
C ALA A 114 13.24 -1.39 3.67
N GLU A 115 13.21 -2.41 2.80
CA GLU A 115 14.37 -3.23 2.48
C GLU A 115 15.47 -2.39 1.80
N ARG A 116 15.11 -1.55 0.82
CA ARG A 116 16.06 -0.63 0.16
C ARG A 116 16.74 0.28 1.18
N ARG A 117 15.99 0.84 2.14
CA ARG A 117 16.54 1.67 3.22
C ARG A 117 17.49 0.87 4.12
N ARG A 118 17.15 -0.36 4.48
CA ARG A 118 18.02 -1.25 5.29
C ARG A 118 19.32 -1.58 4.56
N ARG A 119 19.24 -1.97 3.28
CA ARG A 119 20.42 -2.27 2.44
C ARG A 119 21.35 -1.07 2.30
N ARG A 120 20.78 0.14 2.14
CA ARG A 120 21.57 1.38 2.09
C ARG A 120 22.32 1.62 3.40
N LYS A 121 21.64 1.52 4.55
CA LYS A 121 22.28 1.67 5.87
C LYS A 121 23.40 0.66 6.08
N LEU A 122 23.15 -0.62 5.76
CA LEU A 122 24.16 -1.67 5.89
C LEU A 122 25.39 -1.40 5.01
N ARG A 123 25.18 -0.90 3.77
CA ARG A 123 26.28 -0.53 2.87
C ARG A 123 27.10 0.64 3.42
N GLU A 124 26.44 1.67 3.97
CA GLU A 124 27.10 2.82 4.60
C GLU A 124 27.92 2.39 5.84
N GLU A 125 27.37 1.49 6.68
CA GLU A 125 28.08 0.93 7.84
C GLU A 125 29.28 0.08 7.42
N LEU A 126 29.10 -0.81 6.43
CA LEU A 126 30.19 -1.65 5.92
C LEU A 126 31.33 -0.80 5.34
N ALA A 127 31.01 0.29 4.64
CA ALA A 127 32.01 1.22 4.11
C ALA A 127 32.83 1.88 5.23
N LYS A 128 32.18 2.28 6.34
CA LYS A 128 32.87 2.83 7.52
C LYS A 128 33.78 1.80 8.17
N ILE A 129 33.28 0.58 8.38
CA ILE A 129 34.09 -0.52 8.97
C ILE A 129 35.32 -0.79 8.10
N LYS A 130 35.15 -0.82 6.77
CA LYS A 130 36.26 -1.05 5.84
C LYS A 130 37.30 0.07 5.91
N SER A 131 36.90 1.35 6.00
CA SER A 131 37.81 2.49 6.17
C SER A 131 38.60 2.37 7.48
N ASN A 132 37.91 2.13 8.59
CA ASN A 132 38.55 1.98 9.89
C ASN A 132 39.53 0.79 9.90
N ALA A 133 39.16 -0.33 9.28
CA ALA A 133 40.04 -1.50 9.18
C ALA A 133 41.29 -1.22 8.35
N THR A 134 41.19 -0.42 7.27
CA THR A 134 42.36 0.00 6.49
C THR A 134 43.28 0.92 7.28
N GLU A 135 42.72 1.82 8.10
CA GLU A 135 43.50 2.71 8.98
C GLU A 135 44.22 1.92 10.08
N VAL A 136 43.52 1.00 10.75
CA VAL A 136 44.12 0.12 11.78
C VAL A 136 45.22 -0.74 11.19
N LYS A 137 45.00 -1.30 9.99
CA LYS A 137 46.01 -2.11 9.31
C LYS A 137 47.29 -1.30 9.02
N ALA A 138 47.14 -0.07 8.51
CA ALA A 138 48.28 0.80 8.24
C ALA A 138 49.07 1.12 9.52
N GLY A 139 48.38 1.45 10.62
CA GLY A 139 49.05 1.70 11.92
C GLY A 139 49.82 0.48 12.46
N LEU A 140 49.29 -0.73 12.29
CA LEU A 140 49.99 -1.96 12.70
C LEU A 140 51.23 -2.25 11.84
N GLU A 141 51.20 -1.93 10.55
CA GLU A 141 52.36 -2.08 9.65
C GLU A 141 53.48 -1.08 10.00
N GLU A 142 53.13 0.17 10.35
CA GLU A 142 54.09 1.17 10.84
C GLU A 142 54.74 0.74 12.16
N GLU A 143 53.95 0.27 13.13
CA GLU A 143 54.48 -0.20 14.42
C GLU A 143 55.41 -1.42 14.26
N GLN A 144 55.08 -2.36 13.35
CA GLN A 144 55.97 -3.49 13.04
C GLN A 144 57.32 -3.04 12.48
N LEU A 145 57.33 -2.05 11.58
CA LEU A 145 58.57 -1.51 11.01
C LEU A 145 59.43 -0.86 12.09
N ASP A 146 58.83 -0.13 13.01
CA ASP A 146 59.53 0.51 14.13
C ASP A 146 60.14 -0.51 15.10
N ILE A 147 59.42 -1.59 15.42
CA ILE A 147 59.91 -2.68 16.27
C ILE A 147 61.10 -3.39 15.61
N VAL A 148 61.00 -3.70 14.31
CA VAL A 148 62.09 -4.35 13.56
C VAL A 148 63.33 -3.46 13.53
N SER A 149 63.16 -2.16 13.26
CA SER A 149 64.23 -1.16 13.25
C SER A 149 64.95 -1.06 14.60
N HIS A 150 64.19 -0.92 15.70
CA HIS A 150 64.77 -0.90 17.06
C HIS A 150 65.52 -2.18 17.42
N SER A 151 65.02 -3.35 16.98
CA SER A 151 65.69 -4.64 17.23
C SER A 151 67.03 -4.77 16.49
N MET A 152 67.14 -4.18 15.29
CA MET A 152 68.39 -4.20 14.51
C MET A 152 69.45 -3.26 15.09
N ILE A 153 69.05 -2.11 15.60
CA ILE A 153 69.93 -1.16 16.28
C ILE A 153 70.48 -1.75 17.58
N ALA A 154 69.63 -2.40 18.38
CA ALA A 154 70.03 -3.04 19.63
C ALA A 154 71.05 -4.18 19.43
N ARG A 155 71.01 -4.90 18.31
CA ARG A 155 71.99 -5.94 17.97
C ARG A 155 73.37 -5.40 17.56
N HIS A 156 73.46 -4.16 17.08
CA HIS A 156 74.73 -3.54 16.69
C HIS A 156 75.53 -2.94 17.86
N GLN A 157 74.95 -2.82 19.06
CA GLN A 157 75.61 -2.24 20.23
C GLN A 157 76.27 -3.29 21.16
N ILE A 158 76.22 -4.57 20.82
CA ILE A 158 76.72 -5.68 21.67
C ILE A 158 78.09 -6.23 21.18
N HIS A 159 78.69 -5.62 20.15
CA HIS A 159 80.05 -5.91 19.68
C HIS A 159 80.97 -4.71 19.85
#